data_AF-A0AAV1J0U2-F1
#
_entry.id   AF-A0AAV1J0U2-F1
#
_cell.length_a   1.000
_cell.length_b   1.000
_cell.length_c   1.000
_cell.angle_alpha   90.00
_cell.angle_beta   90.00
_cell.angle_gamma   90.00
#
_symmetry.space_group_name_H-M   'P 1'
#
loop_
_entity.id
_entity.type
_entity.pdbx_description
1 polymer ?
#
loop_
_entity_poly.entity_id
_entity_poly.type
_entity_poly.pdbx_seq_one_letter_code
_entity_poly.pdbx_strand_id
1 'polypeptide(L)'
;MIQSNRAMYFHQKVCSHCQRFPGLQTWLLRPSRTSLEPMLIARREYPYHRWEPLYFGTNKEPWYSEMLSWDGRQDKMTQMLELCLQDYRMVVLDGGFLCHAAASKNSSNNARAQFLNRQRYQNIVASFKDKYPDHPKLEKNPISPDDARLLR
;
A
#
# COMPACT_ATOMS: atom_id res chain seq x y z
N MET A 1 -13.30 -17.44 7.12
CA MET A 1 -12.52 -17.44 5.86
C MET A 1 -11.03 -17.54 6.10
N ILE A 2 -10.39 -16.57 6.77
CA ILE A 2 -8.94 -16.60 7.04
C ILE A 2 -8.56 -17.68 8.06
N GLN A 3 -9.23 -17.75 9.22
CA GLN A 3 -8.98 -18.77 10.27
C GLN A 3 -9.18 -20.21 9.77
N SER A 4 -10.14 -20.41 8.87
CA SER A 4 -10.42 -21.70 8.22
C SER A 4 -9.50 -22.00 7.03
N ASN A 5 -8.46 -21.19 6.80
CA ASN A 5 -7.50 -21.28 5.69
C ASN A 5 -8.16 -21.32 4.28
N ARG A 6 -9.32 -20.69 4.12
CA ARG A 6 -10.07 -20.59 2.85
C ARG A 6 -9.76 -19.30 2.08
N ALA A 7 -9.08 -18.36 2.74
CA ALA A 7 -8.63 -17.11 2.16
C ALA A 7 -7.31 -16.70 2.83
N MET A 8 -6.57 -15.81 2.18
CA MET A 8 -5.39 -15.19 2.74
C MET A 8 -5.35 -13.73 2.35
N TYR A 9 -4.68 -12.88 3.15
CA TYR A 9 -4.59 -11.47 2.79
C TYR A 9 -3.64 -11.28 1.60
N PHE A 10 -3.88 -10.22 0.84
CA PHE A 10 -3.17 -9.98 -0.42
C PHE A 10 -1.66 -9.79 -0.17
N HIS A 11 -0.82 -10.35 -1.05
CA HIS A 11 0.63 -10.39 -0.90
C HIS A 11 1.18 -11.03 0.39
N GLN A 12 0.39 -11.75 1.19
CA GLN A 12 0.87 -12.38 2.43
C GLN A 12 2.16 -13.20 2.26
N LYS A 13 2.33 -13.89 1.12
CA LYS A 13 3.52 -14.70 0.83
C LYS A 13 4.68 -13.94 0.16
N VAL A 14 4.45 -12.71 -0.31
CA VAL A 14 5.40 -11.93 -1.12
C VAL A 14 5.91 -10.72 -0.34
N CYS A 15 5.01 -10.01 0.34
CA CYS A 15 5.33 -8.87 1.19
C CYS A 15 4.41 -8.89 2.42
N SER A 16 4.97 -9.27 3.57
CA SER A 16 4.23 -9.37 4.84
C SER A 16 3.70 -8.02 5.34
N HIS A 17 4.22 -6.90 4.85
CA HIS A 17 3.89 -5.55 5.31
C HIS A 17 2.97 -4.75 4.37
N CYS A 18 2.97 -5.03 3.05
CA CYS A 18 2.36 -4.17 2.02
C CYS A 18 0.83 -4.11 2.08
N GLN A 19 0.18 -5.06 2.75
CA GLN A 19 -1.28 -5.13 2.92
C GLN A 19 -1.68 -5.29 4.39
N ARG A 20 -0.73 -5.03 5.30
CA ARG A 20 -0.95 -5.10 6.74
C ARG A 20 -1.39 -3.74 7.26
N PHE A 21 -2.69 -3.51 7.25
CA PHE A 21 -3.27 -2.25 7.76
C PHE A 21 -3.25 -2.20 9.31
N PRO A 22 -3.27 -0.99 9.90
CA PRO A 22 -3.38 -0.83 11.36
C PRO A 22 -4.63 -1.53 11.90
N GLY A 23 -4.51 -2.33 12.96
CA GLY A 23 -5.67 -3.02 13.55
C GLY A 23 -6.11 -4.31 12.84
N LEU A 24 -5.34 -4.83 11.87
CA LEU A 24 -5.65 -6.10 11.17
C LEU A 24 -5.94 -7.26 12.13
N GLN A 25 -5.12 -7.44 13.17
CA GLN A 25 -5.31 -8.55 14.12
C GLN A 25 -6.62 -8.40 14.89
N THR A 26 -6.95 -7.18 15.32
CA THR A 26 -8.24 -6.89 15.96
C THR A 26 -9.37 -7.22 15.00
N TRP A 27 -9.31 -6.75 13.75
CA TRP A 27 -10.32 -7.04 12.73
C TRP A 27 -10.54 -8.53 12.50
N LEU A 28 -9.46 -9.34 12.43
CA LEU A 28 -9.55 -10.79 12.24
C LEU A 28 -10.18 -11.55 13.42
N LEU A 29 -10.15 -10.97 14.63
CA LEU A 29 -10.71 -11.54 15.85
C LEU A 29 -12.13 -11.05 16.15
N ARG A 30 -12.59 -10.00 15.44
CA ARG A 30 -13.94 -9.46 15.63
C ARG A 30 -14.99 -10.43 15.09
N PRO A 31 -16.18 -10.49 15.73
CA PRO A 31 -17.32 -11.19 15.16
C PRO A 31 -17.76 -10.51 13.85
N SER A 32 -18.31 -11.30 12.94
CA SER A 32 -18.86 -10.79 11.67
C SER A 32 -19.93 -9.74 11.92
N ARG A 33 -19.87 -8.62 11.19
CA ARG A 33 -20.90 -7.56 11.18
C ARG A 33 -21.94 -7.84 10.11
N THR A 34 -23.14 -7.29 10.30
CA THR A 34 -24.23 -7.28 9.31
C THR A 34 -24.27 -6.00 8.46
N SER A 35 -23.61 -4.94 8.93
CA SER A 35 -23.54 -3.61 8.32
C SER A 35 -22.09 -3.21 8.04
N LEU A 36 -21.90 -2.36 7.02
CA LEU A 36 -20.61 -1.71 6.75
C LEU A 36 -20.46 -0.48 7.65
N GLU A 37 -19.45 -0.47 8.52
CA GLU A 37 -19.25 0.56 9.55
C GLU A 37 -17.79 1.04 9.62
N PRO A 38 -17.53 2.31 9.95
CA PRO A 38 -16.18 2.76 10.30
C PRO A 38 -15.63 1.99 11.51
N MET A 39 -14.42 1.44 11.39
CA MET A 39 -13.73 0.73 12.48
C MET A 39 -12.65 1.58 13.12
N LEU A 40 -11.79 2.19 12.31
CA LEU A 40 -10.70 3.04 12.79
C LEU A 40 -10.29 4.06 11.74
N ILE A 41 -9.62 5.11 12.21
CA ILE A 41 -8.97 6.09 11.36
C ILE A 41 -7.46 5.81 11.40
N ALA A 42 -6.88 5.60 10.23
CA ALA A 42 -5.48 5.29 10.03
C ALA A 42 -4.78 6.39 9.23
N ARG A 43 -3.49 6.53 9.48
CA ARG A 43 -2.56 7.28 8.62
C ARG A 43 -1.47 6.35 8.13
N ARG A 44 -0.86 6.68 6.99
CA ARG A 44 0.28 5.94 6.45
C ARG A 44 1.59 6.38 7.12
N GLU A 45 1.63 6.25 8.44
CA GLU A 45 2.79 6.57 9.27
C GLU A 45 3.47 5.28 9.74
N TYR A 46 4.74 5.36 10.16
CA TYR A 46 5.43 4.20 10.75
C TYR A 46 4.64 3.65 11.96
N PRO A 47 4.52 2.32 12.14
CA PRO A 47 5.12 1.22 11.35
C PRO A 47 4.30 0.82 10.11
N TYR A 48 3.14 1.42 9.90
CA TYR A 48 2.22 1.15 8.79
C TYR A 48 2.43 2.12 7.64
N HIS A 49 3.68 2.40 7.26
CA HIS A 49 4.00 3.31 6.16
C HIS A 49 3.98 2.62 4.78
N ARG A 50 3.89 1.28 4.75
CA ARG A 50 3.91 0.49 3.50
C ARG A 50 2.59 -0.15 3.11
N TRP A 51 1.57 -0.10 3.96
CA TRP A 51 0.26 -0.61 3.57
C TRP A 51 -0.32 0.18 2.39
N GLU A 52 -0.98 -0.53 1.48
CA GLU A 52 -1.58 -0.01 0.25
C GLU A 52 -3.06 -0.38 0.20
N PRO A 53 -3.95 0.40 0.81
CA PRO A 53 -5.38 0.12 0.79
C PRO A 53 -5.98 0.25 -0.62
N LEU A 54 -6.99 -0.57 -0.89
CA LEU A 54 -8.03 -0.20 -1.85
C LEU A 54 -9.01 0.73 -1.12
N TYR A 55 -9.29 1.89 -1.69
CA TYR A 55 -10.11 2.92 -1.05
C TYR A 55 -11.13 3.51 -2.02
N PHE A 56 -12.20 4.07 -1.47
CA PHE A 56 -13.12 4.94 -2.17
C PHE A 56 -12.66 6.38 -1.98
N GLY A 57 -12.34 7.07 -3.08
CA GLY A 57 -11.87 8.45 -3.06
C GLY A 57 -12.99 9.47 -3.25
N THR A 58 -12.60 10.73 -3.18
CA THR A 58 -13.41 11.92 -3.44
C THR A 58 -13.10 12.57 -4.80
N ASN A 59 -12.24 11.93 -5.60
CA ASN A 59 -11.64 12.45 -6.84
C ASN A 59 -10.69 13.65 -6.61
N LYS A 60 -10.29 13.91 -5.36
CA LYS A 60 -9.28 14.93 -5.00
C LYS A 60 -7.93 14.31 -4.72
N GLU A 61 -7.88 12.99 -4.69
CA GLU A 61 -6.67 12.21 -4.48
C GLU A 61 -5.74 12.32 -5.70
N PRO A 62 -4.41 12.32 -5.50
CA PRO A 62 -3.46 12.37 -6.59
C PRO A 62 -3.63 11.16 -7.51
N TRP A 63 -3.42 11.38 -8.81
CA TRP A 63 -3.45 10.31 -9.80
C TRP A 63 -2.26 9.36 -9.67
N TYR A 64 -2.40 8.14 -10.19
CA TYR A 64 -1.25 7.27 -10.39
C TYR A 64 -0.26 7.92 -11.36
N SER A 65 1.03 7.83 -11.06
CA SER A 65 2.07 8.34 -11.96
C SER A 65 2.19 7.46 -13.22
N GLU A 66 1.88 8.03 -14.38
CA GLU A 66 2.01 7.37 -15.69
C GLU A 66 3.46 6.99 -16.07
N MET A 67 4.45 7.56 -15.37
CA MET A 67 5.85 7.15 -15.55
C MET A 67 6.10 5.71 -15.13
N LEU A 68 5.30 5.17 -14.19
CA LEU A 68 5.51 3.83 -13.66
C LEU A 68 4.73 2.79 -14.48
N SER A 69 5.40 1.70 -14.85
CA SER A 69 4.74 0.54 -15.41
C SER A 69 4.29 -0.42 -14.30
N TRP A 70 3.30 -1.24 -14.63
CA TRP A 70 2.84 -2.33 -13.76
C TRP A 70 3.95 -3.34 -13.43
N ASP A 71 4.96 -3.49 -14.29
CA ASP A 71 6.02 -4.51 -14.13
C ASP A 71 6.80 -4.36 -12.82
N GLY A 72 7.00 -3.12 -12.36
CA GLY A 72 7.69 -2.88 -11.09
C GLY A 72 6.77 -2.83 -9.86
N ARG A 73 5.44 -2.88 -10.02
CA ARG A 73 4.46 -3.01 -8.91
C ARG A 73 4.63 -1.97 -7.79
N GLN A 74 5.00 -0.75 -8.17
CA GLN A 74 5.33 0.36 -7.25
C GLN A 74 4.43 1.59 -7.47
N ASP A 75 3.49 1.52 -8.41
CA ASP A 75 2.52 2.56 -8.76
C ASP A 75 1.67 2.98 -7.57
N LYS A 76 1.17 2.01 -6.79
CA LYS A 76 0.42 2.30 -5.56
C LYS A 76 1.27 2.92 -4.47
N MET A 77 2.55 2.55 -4.39
CA MET A 77 3.43 3.06 -3.34
C MET A 77 3.64 4.58 -3.44
N THR A 78 3.81 5.12 -4.66
CA THR A 78 4.00 6.56 -4.87
C THR A 78 2.73 7.34 -4.62
N GLN A 79 1.58 6.91 -5.16
CA GLN A 79 0.29 7.56 -4.92
C GLN A 79 -0.02 7.61 -3.41
N MET A 80 0.17 6.49 -2.72
CA MET A 80 -0.05 6.42 -1.28
C MET A 80 0.92 7.28 -0.47
N LEU A 81 2.13 7.56 -0.99
CA LEU A 81 3.11 8.41 -0.31
C LEU A 81 2.69 9.87 -0.45
N GLU A 82 2.26 10.24 -1.65
CA GLU A 82 1.73 11.57 -1.93
C GLU A 82 0.50 11.88 -1.06
N LEU A 83 -0.44 10.94 -0.95
CA LEU A 83 -1.57 11.04 -0.02
C LEU A 83 -1.11 11.28 1.43
N CYS A 84 -0.05 10.59 1.86
CA CYS A 84 0.52 10.78 3.20
C CYS A 84 1.12 12.18 3.38
N LEU A 85 1.85 12.68 2.38
CA LEU A 85 2.44 14.03 2.39
C LEU A 85 1.38 15.14 2.38
N GLN A 86 0.19 14.84 1.86
CA GLN A 86 -0.99 15.71 1.90
C GLN A 86 -1.86 15.51 3.17
N ASP A 87 -1.36 14.81 4.19
CA ASP A 87 -2.04 14.56 5.48
C ASP A 87 -3.40 13.83 5.37
N TYR A 88 -3.59 13.03 4.32
CA TYR A 88 -4.81 12.21 4.20
C TYR A 88 -4.94 11.21 5.35
N ARG A 89 -6.20 11.00 5.76
CA ARG A 89 -6.60 9.99 6.75
C ARG A 89 -7.45 8.96 6.05
N MET A 90 -7.17 7.69 6.32
CA MET A 90 -7.92 6.56 5.81
C MET A 90 -8.92 6.10 6.87
N VAL A 91 -10.20 6.07 6.53
CA VAL A 91 -11.23 5.44 7.36
C VAL A 91 -11.31 3.97 6.96
N VAL A 92 -10.86 3.08 7.84
CA VAL A 92 -10.94 1.64 7.61
C VAL A 92 -12.33 1.17 8.00
N LEU A 93 -13.01 0.50 7.07
CA LEU A 93 -14.36 -0.02 7.26
C LEU A 93 -14.31 -1.48 7.73
N ASP A 94 -15.26 -1.85 8.58
CA ASP A 94 -15.55 -3.22 9.04
C ASP A 94 -16.93 -3.65 8.51
N GLY A 95 -17.16 -4.95 8.37
CA GLY A 95 -18.39 -5.51 7.79
C GLY A 95 -18.39 -5.69 6.27
N GLY A 96 -17.28 -5.39 5.60
CA GLY A 96 -17.08 -5.69 4.18
C GLY A 96 -15.62 -5.99 3.85
N PHE A 97 -15.38 -6.87 2.88
CA PHE A 97 -14.05 -7.13 2.35
C PHE A 97 -14.13 -7.42 0.86
N LEU A 98 -13.10 -7.01 0.12
CA LEU A 98 -12.93 -7.37 -1.28
C LEU A 98 -12.11 -8.66 -1.36
N CYS A 99 -12.60 -9.63 -2.13
CA CYS A 99 -11.88 -10.86 -2.43
C CYS A 99 -11.90 -11.11 -3.95
N HIS A 100 -10.84 -11.72 -4.45
CA HIS A 100 -10.79 -12.25 -5.81
C HIS A 100 -10.21 -13.66 -5.79
N ALA A 101 -10.56 -14.48 -6.77
CA ALA A 101 -9.94 -15.77 -6.94
C ALA A 101 -8.44 -15.59 -7.26
N ALA A 102 -7.59 -16.39 -6.64
CA ALA A 102 -6.16 -16.37 -6.94
C ALA A 102 -5.95 -16.82 -8.38
N ALA A 103 -5.48 -15.92 -9.24
CA ALA A 103 -5.05 -16.26 -10.59
C ALA A 103 -3.56 -16.58 -10.57
N SER A 104 -3.17 -17.75 -11.08
CA SER A 104 -1.77 -18.05 -11.34
C SER A 104 -1.31 -17.15 -12.49
N LYS A 105 -0.56 -16.08 -12.17
CA LYS A 105 0.00 -15.22 -13.20
C LYS A 105 1.39 -15.74 -13.52
N ASN A 106 1.59 -16.19 -14.77
CA ASN A 106 2.92 -16.36 -15.33
C ASN A 106 3.53 -14.96 -15.47
N SER A 107 4.22 -14.47 -14.44
CA SER A 107 4.94 -13.22 -14.54
C SER A 107 6.13 -13.43 -15.47
N SER A 108 6.07 -12.85 -16.68
CA SER A 108 7.28 -12.67 -17.47
C SER A 108 8.23 -11.80 -16.65
N ASN A 109 9.41 -12.34 -16.35
CA ASN A 109 10.38 -11.64 -15.52
C ASN A 109 11.12 -10.60 -16.39
N ASN A 110 10.48 -9.46 -16.65
CA ASN A 110 11.09 -8.38 -17.42
C ASN A 110 12.02 -7.54 -16.54
N ALA A 111 13.23 -8.05 -16.31
CA ALA A 111 14.23 -7.42 -15.44
C ALA A 111 14.57 -5.98 -15.88
N ARG A 112 14.60 -5.70 -17.19
CA ARG A 112 14.85 -4.36 -17.72
C ARG A 112 13.73 -3.40 -17.34
N ALA A 113 12.48 -3.79 -17.51
CA ALA A 113 11.33 -2.98 -17.12
C ALA A 113 11.35 -2.70 -15.61
N GLN A 114 11.62 -3.71 -14.78
CA GLN A 114 11.72 -3.54 -13.33
C GLN A 114 12.83 -2.57 -12.92
N PHE A 115 14.01 -2.67 -13.54
CA PHE A 115 15.13 -1.75 -13.29
C PHE A 115 14.76 -0.30 -13.63
N LEU A 116 14.18 -0.07 -14.82
CA LEU A 116 13.73 1.25 -15.23
C LEU A 116 12.63 1.77 -14.31
N ASN A 117 11.70 0.93 -13.88
CA ASN A 117 10.63 1.32 -12.96
C ASN A 117 11.19 1.77 -11.61
N ARG A 118 12.22 1.08 -11.08
CA ARG A 118 12.92 1.50 -9.86
C ARG A 118 13.53 2.89 -10.02
N GLN A 119 14.20 3.18 -11.13
CA GLN A 119 14.79 4.49 -11.37
C GLN A 119 13.71 5.59 -11.41
N ARG A 120 12.61 5.34 -12.12
CA ARG A 120 11.47 6.26 -12.20
C ARG A 120 10.81 6.47 -10.84
N TYR A 121 10.66 5.41 -10.05
CA TYR A 121 10.15 5.49 -8.67
C TYR A 121 11.00 6.44 -7.82
N GLN A 122 12.33 6.28 -7.85
CA GLN A 122 13.22 7.14 -7.08
C GLN A 122 13.13 8.61 -7.53
N ASN A 123 13.00 8.86 -8.83
CA ASN A 123 12.83 10.22 -9.34
C ASN A 123 11.52 10.87 -8.87
N ILE A 124 10.41 10.11 -8.84
CA ILE A 124 9.11 10.59 -8.33
C ILE A 124 9.20 10.89 -6.82
N VAL A 125 9.79 9.98 -6.04
CA VAL A 125 9.94 10.19 -4.60
C VAL A 125 10.87 11.36 -4.30
N ALA A 126 11.92 11.56 -5.10
CA ALA A 126 12.79 12.72 -4.99
C ALA A 126 12.03 14.02 -5.28
N SER A 127 11.21 14.07 -6.34
CA SER A 127 10.46 15.28 -6.69
C SER A 127 9.40 15.66 -5.64
N PHE A 128 8.95 14.70 -4.82
CA PHE A 128 8.06 14.99 -3.69
C PHE A 128 8.72 15.86 -2.61
N LYS A 129 10.05 15.79 -2.45
CA LYS A 129 10.78 16.65 -1.50
C LYS A 129 10.70 18.13 -1.90
N ASP A 130 10.69 18.41 -3.19
CA ASP A 130 10.57 19.78 -3.71
C ASP A 130 9.11 20.26 -3.71
N LYS A 131 8.16 19.34 -3.88
CA LYS A 131 6.72 19.63 -4.01
C LYS A 131 6.01 19.83 -2.68
N TYR A 132 6.42 19.11 -1.64
CA TYR A 132 5.74 19.07 -0.34
C TYR A 132 6.68 19.51 0.78
N PRO A 133 6.16 20.18 1.83
CA PRO A 133 6.97 20.55 2.99
C PRO A 133 7.49 19.30 3.70
N ASP A 134 8.59 19.46 4.44
CA ASP A 134 9.15 18.39 5.26
C ASP A 134 8.09 17.86 6.23
N HIS A 135 7.90 16.53 6.23
CA HIS A 135 6.96 15.85 7.10
C HIS A 135 7.73 15.14 8.22
N PRO A 136 7.78 15.69 9.46
CA PRO A 136 8.68 15.25 10.52
C PRO A 136 8.47 13.78 10.94
N LYS A 137 7.30 13.21 10.61
CA LYS A 137 6.95 11.82 10.93
C LYS A 137 7.42 10.81 9.87
N LEU A 138 7.72 11.27 8.65
CA LEU A 138 8.35 10.46 7.60
C LEU A 138 9.89 10.57 7.67
N GLU A 139 10.42 11.72 8.09
CA GLU A 139 11.86 12.00 8.17
C GLU A 139 12.60 11.10 9.17
N LYS A 140 11.94 10.67 10.24
CA LYS A 140 12.53 9.81 11.28
C LYS A 140 12.85 8.39 10.83
N ASN A 141 12.47 7.99 9.62
CA ASN A 141 12.82 6.69 9.04
C ASN A 141 12.96 6.83 7.53
N PRO A 142 14.17 7.14 7.01
CA PRO A 142 14.41 7.11 5.58
C PRO A 142 13.96 5.74 5.04
N ILE A 143 13.23 5.76 3.92
CA ILE A 143 12.93 4.64 3.01
C ILE A 143 13.87 3.48 3.32
N SER A 144 13.40 2.50 4.12
CA SER A 144 14.33 1.56 4.75
C SER A 144 15.08 0.79 3.66
N PRO A 145 16.35 0.41 3.87
CA PRO A 145 17.09 -0.46 2.95
C PRO A 145 16.35 -1.76 2.58
N ASP A 146 15.33 -2.16 3.33
CA ASP A 146 14.45 -3.29 2.99
C ASP A 146 13.54 -3.02 1.78
N ASP A 147 13.37 -1.76 1.34
CA ASP A 147 12.84 -1.41 0.01
C ASP A 147 13.74 -1.89 -1.14
N ALA A 148 15.00 -2.28 -0.85
CA ALA A 148 15.88 -2.97 -1.79
C ALA A 148 15.75 -4.51 -1.74
N ARG A 149 15.23 -5.09 -0.65
CA ARG A 149 15.18 -6.54 -0.44
C ARG A 149 13.88 -7.22 -0.93
N LEU A 150 12.81 -6.46 -1.16
CA LEU A 150 11.62 -6.96 -1.86
C LEU A 150 11.81 -7.03 -3.39
N LEU A 151 13.04 -6.85 -3.89
CA LEU A 151 13.46 -7.05 -5.28
C LEU A 151 14.40 -8.26 -5.46
N ARG A 152 14.20 -9.32 -4.68
CA ARG A 152 14.74 -10.65 -4.99
C ARG A 152 13.62 -11.66 -5.05
#